data_AF-A0A5C7UDX6-F1
#
_entry.id   AF-A0A5C7UDX6-F1
#
_cell.length_a   1.000
_cell.length_b   1.000
_cell.length_c   1.000
_cell.angle_alpha   90.00
_cell.angle_beta   90.00
_cell.angle_gamma   90.00
#
_symmetry.space_group_name_H-M   'P 1'
#
loop_
_entity.id
_entity.type
_entity.pdbx_description
1 polymer ?
#
loop_
_entity_poly.entity_id
_entity_poly.type
_entity_poly.pdbx_seq_one_letter_code
_entity_poly.pdbx_strand_id
1 'polypeptide(L)'
;MPTSTEIFINAELPKRPYTNQFPFTSGHVPVATGVGLQVEARALTAADISDMSSYATQNDLSNVLAGLWDDRGAYTVNAAGNINYPSSAGSGVAGALMKGDIFTVAGAVAGVSKINNIAVNNGDTVRALVDNPSATDNAHWTIAENNIGYVPENRANKTTDTDLSGATGTYPDTP
;
A
#
# COMPACT_ATOMS: atom_id res chain seq x y z
N MET A 1 -9.10 -37.41 -71.16
CA MET A 1 -7.68 -37.26 -70.77
C MET A 1 -7.60 -36.31 -69.58
N PRO A 2 -7.59 -36.78 -68.33
CA PRO A 2 -7.26 -35.92 -67.20
C PRO A 2 -5.87 -36.28 -66.69
N THR A 3 -4.94 -35.33 -66.71
CA THR A 3 -3.83 -35.34 -65.78
C THR A 3 -3.89 -34.02 -65.05
N SER A 4 -4.42 -34.07 -63.83
CA SER A 4 -4.32 -32.96 -62.89
C SER A 4 -3.17 -33.28 -61.93
N THR A 5 -2.18 -32.40 -61.88
CA THR A 5 -1.57 -32.02 -60.61
C THR A 5 -1.18 -30.54 -60.74
N GLU A 6 -2.02 -29.68 -60.16
CA GLU A 6 -1.68 -28.57 -59.23
C GLU A 6 -0.20 -28.13 -59.15
N ILE A 7 0.19 -26.86 -59.00
CA ILE A 7 -0.49 -25.60 -58.68
C ILE A 7 0.44 -24.41 -59.06
N PHE A 8 -0.16 -23.38 -59.68
CA PHE A 8 0.15 -21.94 -59.75
C PHE A 8 1.58 -21.38 -59.99
N ILE A 9 1.74 -20.84 -61.22
CA ILE A 9 2.52 -19.66 -61.64
C ILE A 9 3.96 -19.54 -61.09
N ASN A 10 4.89 -20.22 -61.76
CA ASN A 10 6.32 -19.92 -61.74
C ASN A 10 6.61 -18.69 -62.63
N ALA A 11 6.09 -17.52 -62.27
CA ALA A 11 6.66 -16.27 -62.78
C ALA A 11 7.76 -15.88 -61.80
N GLU A 12 8.99 -16.32 -62.10
CA GLU A 12 10.17 -15.86 -61.38
C GLU A 12 10.16 -14.34 -61.32
N LEU A 13 9.96 -13.78 -60.12
CA LEU A 13 10.20 -12.37 -59.87
C LEU A 13 11.63 -12.06 -60.35
N PRO A 14 11.86 -10.97 -61.13
CA PRO A 14 13.18 -10.65 -61.63
C PRO A 14 14.19 -10.64 -60.49
N LYS A 15 15.18 -11.54 -60.55
CA LYS A 15 16.30 -11.55 -59.59
C LYS A 15 16.98 -10.19 -59.65
N ARG A 16 16.67 -9.31 -58.69
CA ARG A 16 17.38 -8.04 -58.52
C ARG A 16 18.85 -8.38 -58.30
N PRO A 17 19.80 -7.71 -58.99
CA PRO A 17 21.22 -7.94 -58.73
C PRO A 17 21.47 -7.66 -57.25
N TYR A 18 21.99 -8.66 -56.54
CA TYR A 18 22.41 -8.56 -55.15
C TYR A 18 23.55 -7.54 -55.06
N THR A 19 23.23 -6.25 -55.01
CA THR A 19 24.17 -5.23 -54.58
C THR A 19 24.29 -5.34 -53.08
N ASN A 20 25.42 -5.91 -52.64
CA ASN A 20 25.93 -5.96 -51.27
C ASN A 20 24.84 -5.87 -50.19
N GLN A 21 24.33 -7.04 -49.79
CA GLN A 21 23.56 -7.19 -48.58
C GLN A 21 24.48 -6.74 -47.42
N PHE A 22 24.31 -5.50 -46.97
CA PHE A 22 24.95 -5.03 -45.74
C PHE A 22 24.60 -6.04 -44.65
N PRO A 23 25.58 -6.51 -43.86
CA PRO A 23 25.32 -7.50 -42.82
C PRO A 23 24.18 -6.98 -41.95
N PHE A 24 23.20 -7.85 -41.67
CA PHE A 24 22.10 -7.50 -40.77
C PHE A 24 22.68 -7.03 -39.44
N THR A 25 22.67 -5.72 -39.20
CA THR A 25 23.12 -5.15 -37.95
C THR A 25 22.07 -5.48 -36.88
N SER A 26 22.50 -6.12 -35.80
CA SER A 26 21.64 -6.37 -34.65
C SER A 26 20.94 -5.08 -34.23
N GLY A 27 19.61 -5.13 -34.09
CA GLY A 27 18.78 -3.98 -33.72
C GLY A 27 18.14 -3.20 -34.88
N HIS A 28 18.36 -3.55 -36.14
CA HIS A 28 17.71 -2.89 -37.29
C HIS A 28 16.74 -3.83 -38.03
N VAL A 29 15.51 -3.36 -38.31
CA VAL A 29 14.54 -4.10 -39.13
C VAL A 29 14.62 -3.58 -40.57
N PRO A 30 14.98 -4.40 -41.56
CA PRO A 30 14.99 -3.98 -42.95
C PRO A 30 13.56 -3.83 -43.47
N VAL A 31 13.18 -2.63 -43.90
CA VAL A 31 11.89 -2.38 -44.56
C VAL A 31 12.12 -2.21 -46.06
N ALA A 32 11.60 -3.15 -46.85
CA ALA A 32 11.63 -3.05 -48.30
C ALA A 32 10.47 -2.16 -48.79
N THR A 33 10.74 -0.88 -49.02
CA THR A 33 9.87 -0.10 -49.91
C THR A 33 10.17 -0.55 -51.33
N GLY A 34 9.16 -0.87 -52.15
CA GLY A 34 9.30 -1.48 -53.48
C GLY A 34 10.19 -0.75 -54.51
N VAL A 35 10.86 0.34 -54.11
CA VAL A 35 11.78 1.16 -54.90
C VAL A 35 13.24 1.10 -54.41
N GLY A 36 13.57 0.26 -53.43
CA GLY A 36 14.97 -0.02 -53.05
C GLY A 36 15.65 1.01 -52.16
N LEU A 37 14.91 1.96 -51.59
CA LEU A 37 15.41 2.81 -50.51
C LEU A 37 15.19 2.11 -49.17
N GLN A 38 16.28 1.60 -48.59
CA GLN A 38 16.31 1.19 -47.20
C GLN A 38 16.21 2.46 -46.35
N VAL A 39 15.03 2.76 -45.83
CA VAL A 39 14.90 3.71 -44.72
C VAL A 39 15.28 2.93 -43.48
N GLU A 40 16.38 3.28 -42.82
CA GLU A 40 16.74 2.67 -41.54
C GLU A 40 15.60 2.93 -40.56
N ALA A 41 14.87 1.87 -40.19
CA ALA A 41 13.97 1.94 -39.05
C ALA A 41 14.86 2.11 -37.81
N ARG A 42 14.91 3.34 -37.28
CA ARG A 42 15.61 3.63 -36.03
C ARG A 42 14.99 2.81 -34.91
N ALA A 43 15.77 1.95 -34.27
CA ALA A 43 15.36 1.31 -33.04
C ALA A 43 15.03 2.39 -32.00
N LEU A 44 13.81 2.36 -31.46
CA LEU A 44 13.47 3.18 -30.31
C LEU A 44 14.44 2.82 -29.20
N THR A 45 15.14 3.83 -28.69
CA THR A 45 16.07 3.72 -27.58
C THR A 45 15.32 3.97 -26.28
N ALA A 46 15.96 3.64 -25.15
CA ALA A 46 15.41 3.99 -23.83
C ALA A 46 15.13 5.51 -23.69
N ALA A 47 15.85 6.36 -24.43
CA ALA A 47 15.62 7.81 -24.45
C ALA A 47 14.30 8.18 -25.13
N ASP A 48 13.86 7.44 -26.16
CA ASP A 48 12.58 7.67 -26.85
C ASP A 48 11.36 7.21 -26.03
N ILE A 49 11.60 6.31 -25.08
CA ILE A 49 10.61 5.77 -24.15
C ILE A 49 10.69 6.49 -22.79
N SER A 50 11.63 7.44 -22.63
CA SER A 50 11.86 8.13 -21.36
C SER A 50 10.67 8.96 -20.89
N ASP A 51 9.81 9.44 -21.79
CA ASP A 51 8.55 10.11 -21.44
C ASP A 51 7.52 9.15 -20.80
N MET A 52 7.70 7.84 -20.95
CA MET A 52 6.93 6.79 -20.28
C MET A 52 7.39 6.57 -18.83
N SER A 53 8.47 7.23 -18.38
CA SER A 53 8.89 7.31 -16.97
C SER A 53 8.11 8.35 -16.15
N SER A 54 7.10 8.97 -16.75
CA SER A 54 6.16 9.87 -16.06
C SER A 54 5.22 9.17 -15.07
N TYR A 55 5.33 7.85 -14.88
CA TYR A 55 4.80 7.20 -13.68
C TYR A 55 5.68 7.61 -12.51
N ALA A 56 5.09 8.23 -11.49
CA ALA A 56 5.76 8.55 -10.23
C ALA A 56 6.63 7.36 -9.81
N THR A 57 7.94 7.57 -9.71
CA THR A 57 8.84 6.49 -9.34
C THR A 57 8.52 6.08 -7.89
N GLN A 58 8.90 4.88 -7.46
CA GLN A 58 8.73 4.47 -6.05
C GLN A 58 9.35 5.50 -5.08
N ASN A 59 10.43 6.16 -5.49
CA ASN A 59 11.07 7.21 -4.72
C ASN A 59 10.22 8.49 -4.61
N ASP A 60 9.57 8.90 -5.71
CA ASP A 60 8.66 10.05 -5.72
C ASP A 60 7.41 9.79 -4.87
N LEU A 61 6.85 8.59 -4.97
CA LEU A 61 5.70 8.17 -4.17
C LEU A 61 6.07 8.08 -2.68
N SER A 62 7.23 7.53 -2.34
CA SER A 62 7.68 7.40 -0.94
C SER A 62 7.83 8.76 -0.25
N ASN A 63 8.29 9.79 -0.97
CA ASN A 63 8.41 11.15 -0.43
C ASN A 63 7.05 11.85 -0.26
N VAL A 64 6.07 11.56 -1.12
CA VAL A 64 4.70 12.10 -1.01
C VAL A 64 3.88 11.35 0.05
N LEU A 65 4.15 10.06 0.26
CA LEU A 65 3.52 9.22 1.29
C LEU A 65 4.07 9.51 2.70
N ALA A 66 5.25 10.13 2.82
CA ALA A 66 5.82 10.51 4.10
C ALA A 66 4.91 11.52 4.84
N GLY A 67 4.39 11.11 6.00
CA GLY A 67 3.47 11.93 6.80
C GLY A 67 1.99 11.77 6.45
N LEU A 68 1.64 10.91 5.50
CA LEU A 68 0.25 10.52 5.26
C LEU A 68 -0.27 9.69 6.45
N TRP A 69 -1.49 10.01 6.89
CA TRP A 69 -2.25 9.15 7.79
C TRP A 69 -2.97 8.08 6.97
N ASP A 70 -2.37 6.90 6.82
CA ASP A 70 -2.97 5.77 6.08
C ASP A 70 -3.91 4.97 7.01
N ASP A 71 -5.17 5.40 7.09
CA ASP A 71 -6.19 4.71 7.86
C ASP A 71 -6.69 3.45 7.13
N ARG A 72 -6.49 2.31 7.78
CA ARG A 72 -6.91 0.97 7.33
C ARG A 72 -8.24 0.55 7.93
N GLY A 73 -8.86 1.39 8.75
CA GLY A 73 -10.13 1.14 9.39
C GLY A 73 -9.98 0.44 10.75
N ALA A 74 -11.01 -0.30 11.14
CA ALA A 74 -11.11 -0.84 12.49
C ALA A 74 -10.32 -2.15 12.67
N TYR A 75 -9.48 -2.21 13.71
CA TYR A 75 -8.96 -3.45 14.26
C TYR A 75 -9.81 -3.88 15.45
N THR A 76 -10.65 -4.90 15.23
CA THR A 76 -11.55 -5.40 16.27
C THR A 76 -10.82 -6.29 17.26
N VAL A 77 -10.79 -5.88 18.53
CA VAL A 77 -10.32 -6.68 19.65
C VAL A 77 -11.49 -7.33 20.36
N ASN A 78 -11.28 -8.54 20.89
CA ASN A 78 -12.29 -9.20 21.71
C ASN A 78 -12.23 -8.73 23.18
N ALA A 79 -13.23 -9.12 23.98
CA ALA A 79 -13.34 -8.73 25.38
C ALA A 79 -12.17 -9.20 26.27
N ALA A 80 -11.50 -10.31 25.91
CA ALA A 80 -10.31 -10.82 26.58
C ALA A 80 -8.99 -10.28 26.00
N GLY A 81 -9.05 -9.49 24.92
CA GLY A 81 -7.90 -9.03 24.15
C GLY A 81 -7.47 -9.99 23.04
N ASN A 82 -6.71 -9.45 22.09
CA ASN A 82 -6.08 -10.20 21.01
C ASN A 82 -4.60 -10.45 21.36
N ILE A 83 -4.12 -11.67 21.12
CA ILE A 83 -2.70 -12.01 21.31
C ILE A 83 -1.84 -11.37 20.22
N ASN A 84 -2.41 -11.23 19.02
CA ASN A 84 -1.71 -10.73 17.85
C ASN A 84 -2.13 -9.29 17.54
N TYR A 85 -1.27 -8.56 16.84
CA TYR A 85 -1.57 -7.34 16.09
C TYR A 85 -2.34 -7.66 14.79
N PRO A 86 -2.78 -6.65 14.00
CA PRO A 86 -3.25 -6.88 12.63
C PRO A 86 -2.28 -7.75 11.82
N SER A 87 -2.81 -8.61 10.97
CA SER A 87 -2.02 -9.52 10.11
C SER A 87 -2.35 -9.39 8.62
N SER A 88 -3.31 -8.54 8.27
CA SER A 88 -3.80 -8.29 6.92
C SER A 88 -4.51 -6.94 6.84
N ALA A 89 -5.11 -6.63 5.69
CA ALA A 89 -5.80 -5.37 5.40
C ALA A 89 -4.89 -4.12 5.34
N GLY A 90 -3.59 -4.34 5.14
CA GLY A 90 -2.64 -3.26 4.89
C GLY A 90 -2.81 -2.60 3.52
N SER A 91 -2.00 -1.57 3.29
CA SER A 91 -1.98 -0.80 2.03
C SER A 91 -1.19 -1.45 0.90
N GLY A 92 -0.38 -2.47 1.22
CA GLY A 92 0.47 -3.17 0.26
C GLY A 92 -0.28 -4.15 -0.65
N VAL A 93 0.46 -4.71 -1.61
CA VAL A 93 -0.04 -5.71 -2.56
C VAL A 93 -0.68 -6.89 -1.80
N ALA A 94 -1.86 -7.31 -2.26
CA ALA A 94 -2.66 -8.36 -1.62
C ALA A 94 -3.03 -8.09 -0.14
N GLY A 95 -3.03 -6.82 0.29
CA GLY A 95 -3.36 -6.43 1.66
C GLY A 95 -2.19 -6.64 2.64
N ALA A 96 -0.96 -6.73 2.13
CA ALA A 96 0.24 -6.75 2.94
C ALA A 96 0.37 -5.47 3.77
N LEU A 97 0.79 -5.63 5.01
CA LEU A 97 0.97 -4.53 5.96
C LEU A 97 2.27 -3.79 5.65
N MET A 98 2.16 -2.48 5.41
CA MET A 98 3.29 -1.60 5.14
C MET A 98 3.52 -0.65 6.32
N LYS A 99 4.74 -0.14 6.43
CA LYS A 99 5.07 0.88 7.43
C LYS A 99 4.13 2.07 7.28
N GLY A 100 3.57 2.51 8.40
CA GLY A 100 2.65 3.64 8.43
C GLY A 100 1.17 3.26 8.28
N ASP A 101 0.83 2.00 7.99
CA ASP A 101 -0.55 1.52 8.10
C ASP A 101 -1.06 1.70 9.54
N ILE A 102 -2.20 2.38 9.69
CA ILE A 102 -2.84 2.69 10.97
C ILE A 102 -4.21 2.03 11.05
N PHE A 103 -4.53 1.43 12.20
CA PHE A 103 -5.84 0.87 12.49
C PHE A 103 -6.42 1.51 13.75
N THR A 104 -7.73 1.73 13.77
CA THR A 104 -8.46 2.20 14.96
C THR A 104 -8.95 0.99 15.76
N VAL A 105 -8.64 0.93 17.05
CA VAL A 105 -9.11 -0.14 17.95
C VAL A 105 -10.61 -0.02 18.17
N ALA A 106 -11.32 -1.14 17.96
CA ALA A 106 -12.75 -1.26 18.19
C ALA A 106 -13.08 -2.56 18.96
N GLY A 107 -14.21 -2.58 19.68
CA GLY A 107 -14.66 -3.76 20.45
C GLY A 107 -13.93 -3.98 21.79
N ALA A 108 -13.06 -3.06 22.20
CA ALA A 108 -12.34 -3.12 23.47
C ALA A 108 -13.27 -2.90 24.67
N VAL A 109 -12.99 -3.64 25.75
CA VAL A 109 -13.57 -3.43 27.08
C VAL A 109 -12.55 -2.69 27.92
N ALA A 110 -12.92 -1.50 28.40
CA ALA A 110 -12.03 -0.63 29.16
C ALA A 110 -11.43 -1.34 30.38
N GLY A 111 -10.11 -1.22 30.54
CA GLY A 111 -9.36 -1.87 31.63
C GLY A 111 -9.18 -3.39 31.50
N VAL A 112 -9.69 -4.02 30.44
CA VAL A 112 -9.63 -5.48 30.25
C VAL A 112 -8.92 -5.85 28.94
N SER A 113 -9.34 -5.28 27.82
CA SER A 113 -8.84 -5.66 26.50
C SER A 113 -7.37 -5.29 26.32
N LYS A 114 -6.64 -6.18 25.65
CA LYS A 114 -5.22 -6.01 25.33
C LYS A 114 -4.92 -6.37 23.88
N ILE A 115 -3.85 -5.81 23.32
CA ILE A 115 -3.20 -6.30 22.11
C ILE A 115 -1.78 -6.69 22.49
N ASN A 116 -1.42 -7.95 22.30
CA ASN A 116 -0.12 -8.51 22.68
C ASN A 116 0.34 -8.08 24.09
N ASN A 117 -0.57 -8.23 25.05
CA ASN A 117 -0.38 -7.90 26.46
C ASN A 117 -0.29 -6.39 26.81
N ILE A 118 -0.49 -5.49 25.84
CA ILE A 118 -0.61 -4.04 26.06
C ILE A 118 -2.09 -3.66 26.16
N ALA A 119 -2.47 -2.91 27.19
CA ALA A 119 -3.86 -2.47 27.37
C ALA A 119 -4.29 -1.53 26.25
N VAL A 120 -5.55 -1.66 25.81
CA VAL A 120 -6.15 -0.80 24.78
C VAL A 120 -7.62 -0.52 25.09
N ASN A 121 -8.09 0.61 24.59
CA ASN A 121 -9.47 1.06 24.67
C ASN A 121 -10.02 1.36 23.25
N ASN A 122 -11.34 1.52 23.15
CA ASN A 122 -11.95 1.93 21.90
C ASN A 122 -11.47 3.32 21.49
N GLY A 123 -11.02 3.47 20.24
CA GLY A 123 -10.53 4.72 19.69
C GLY A 123 -9.00 4.85 19.71
N ASP A 124 -8.29 4.01 20.46
CA ASP A 124 -6.83 3.91 20.37
C ASP A 124 -6.40 3.56 18.95
N THR A 125 -5.17 3.92 18.58
CA THR A 125 -4.64 3.61 17.25
C THR A 125 -3.48 2.65 17.35
N VAL A 126 -3.40 1.72 16.39
CA VAL A 126 -2.32 0.74 16.25
C VAL A 126 -1.66 0.98 14.90
N ARG A 127 -0.36 1.31 14.89
CA ARG A 127 0.36 1.65 13.65
C ARG A 127 1.59 0.78 13.44
N ALA A 128 1.79 0.31 12.21
CA ALA A 128 2.99 -0.41 11.80
C ALA A 128 4.22 0.52 11.72
N LEU A 129 5.34 0.12 12.33
CA LEU A 129 6.60 0.88 12.33
C LEU A 129 7.59 0.44 11.24
N VAL A 130 7.36 -0.74 10.67
CA VAL A 130 8.17 -1.38 9.61
C VAL A 130 7.26 -2.02 8.58
N ASP A 131 7.79 -2.29 7.38
CA ASP A 131 7.09 -3.09 6.38
C ASP A 131 7.03 -4.55 6.81
N ASN A 132 5.91 -5.22 6.50
CA ASN A 132 5.64 -6.60 6.91
C ASN A 132 5.87 -6.81 8.43
N PRO A 133 5.22 -6.03 9.30
CA PRO A 133 5.40 -6.12 10.74
C PRO A 133 5.03 -7.52 11.25
N SER A 134 5.73 -8.00 12.28
CA SER A 134 5.42 -9.26 12.94
C SER A 134 4.17 -9.08 13.80
N ALA A 135 3.22 -10.01 13.70
CA ALA A 135 1.97 -9.91 14.46
C ALA A 135 2.16 -10.07 15.98
N THR A 136 3.35 -10.41 16.46
CA THR A 136 3.64 -10.68 17.89
C THR A 136 4.84 -9.92 18.44
N ASP A 137 5.51 -9.09 17.63
CA ASP A 137 6.66 -8.30 18.07
C ASP A 137 6.25 -6.85 18.35
N ASN A 138 6.23 -6.47 19.63
CA ASN A 138 5.89 -5.11 20.05
C ASN A 138 6.81 -4.04 19.45
N ALA A 139 8.04 -4.38 19.05
CA ALA A 139 8.95 -3.42 18.41
C ALA A 139 8.53 -3.01 17.00
N HIS A 140 7.63 -3.78 16.36
CA HIS A 140 7.15 -3.51 15.00
C HIS A 140 5.90 -2.62 14.99
N TRP A 141 5.36 -2.27 16.16
CA TRP A 141 4.09 -1.55 16.30
C TRP A 141 4.21 -0.41 17.30
N THR A 142 3.38 0.61 17.10
CA THR A 142 3.10 1.60 18.14
C THR A 142 1.61 1.61 18.41
N ILE A 143 1.26 1.77 19.68
CA ILE A 143 -0.10 2.04 20.11
C ILE A 143 -0.12 3.47 20.64
N ALA A 144 -1.03 4.30 20.13
CA ALA A 144 -1.23 5.64 20.65
C ALA A 144 -2.63 5.74 21.27
N GLU A 145 -2.65 6.12 22.54
CA GLU A 145 -3.90 6.35 23.26
C GLU A 145 -4.59 7.60 22.72
N ASN A 146 -5.86 7.47 22.37
CA ASN A 146 -6.69 8.58 21.91
C ASN A 146 -7.76 8.96 22.93
N ASN A 147 -7.87 8.20 24.02
CA ASN A 147 -8.81 8.47 25.09
C ASN A 147 -8.20 9.45 26.10
N ILE A 148 -8.95 10.49 26.48
CA ILE A 148 -8.52 11.50 27.48
C ILE A 148 -8.50 10.99 28.93
N GLY A 149 -8.57 9.67 29.15
CA GLY A 149 -8.56 9.05 30.49
C GLY A 149 -9.65 9.54 31.44
N TYR A 150 -10.67 10.24 30.94
CA TYR A 150 -11.64 10.93 31.77
C TYR A 150 -12.68 9.96 32.32
N VAL A 151 -12.70 9.81 33.64
CA VAL A 151 -13.81 9.21 34.37
C VAL A 151 -14.62 10.37 34.93
N PRO A 152 -15.86 10.61 34.45
CA PRO A 152 -16.72 11.62 35.04
C PRO A 152 -16.93 11.31 36.51
N GLU A 153 -16.86 12.33 37.36
CA GLU A 153 -17.19 12.17 38.76
C GLU A 153 -18.62 11.64 38.89
N ASN A 154 -18.78 10.58 39.69
CA ASN A 154 -20.10 10.03 39.97
C ASN A 154 -20.94 11.10 40.67
N ARG A 155 -22.15 11.37 40.14
CA ARG A 155 -23.07 12.33 40.74
C ARG A 155 -23.40 11.99 42.21
N ALA A 156 -23.32 10.72 42.60
CA ALA A 156 -23.50 10.28 43.98
C ALA A 156 -22.37 10.72 44.94
N ASN A 157 -21.19 11.06 44.41
CA ASN A 157 -20.06 11.56 45.21
C ASN A 157 -20.07 13.09 45.31
N LYS A 158 -21.05 13.75 44.70
CA LYS A 158 -21.20 15.19 44.83
C LYS A 158 -21.85 15.53 46.16
N THR A 159 -21.28 16.51 46.87
CA THR A 159 -21.86 17.03 48.12
C THR A 159 -22.39 18.45 47.92
N THR A 160 -23.51 18.76 48.58
CA THR A 160 -23.98 20.14 48.75
C THR A 160 -23.40 20.78 50.00
N ASP A 161 -22.63 20.04 50.79
CA ASP A 161 -21.92 20.56 51.95
C ASP A 161 -20.71 21.37 51.48
N THR A 162 -20.66 22.63 51.91
CA THR A 162 -19.56 23.56 51.62
C THR A 162 -18.44 23.46 52.64
N ASP A 163 -18.66 22.77 53.77
CA ASP A 163 -17.62 22.47 54.73
C ASP A 163 -16.93 21.13 54.38
N LEU A 164 -15.78 21.23 53.72
CA LEU A 164 -14.98 20.07 53.32
C LEU A 164 -14.05 19.55 54.42
N SER A 165 -14.14 20.07 55.65
CA SER A 165 -13.28 19.65 56.74
C SER A 165 -13.60 18.21 57.19
N GLY A 166 -12.90 17.24 56.60
CA GLY A 166 -13.02 15.81 56.93
C GLY A 166 -13.72 14.95 55.87
N ALA A 167 -14.08 15.52 54.72
CA ALA A 167 -14.67 14.77 53.61
C ALA A 167 -13.63 13.87 52.91
N THR A 168 -13.76 12.55 53.03
CA THR A 168 -13.02 11.59 52.21
C THR A 168 -13.83 11.26 50.95
N GLY A 169 -13.56 11.96 49.85
CA GLY A 169 -14.08 11.58 48.53
C GLY A 169 -15.43 12.20 48.12
N THR A 170 -15.83 13.32 48.73
CA THR A 170 -16.93 14.14 48.23
C THR A 170 -16.46 15.55 47.91
N TYR A 171 -16.68 15.98 46.67
CA TYR A 171 -16.34 17.32 46.20
C TYR A 171 -17.61 18.18 46.05
N PRO A 172 -17.55 19.49 46.32
CA PRO A 172 -18.72 20.37 46.26
C PRO A 172 -19.29 20.47 44.84
N ASP A 173 -20.63 20.44 44.70
CA ASP A 173 -21.29 20.75 43.43
C ASP A 173 -21.53 22.27 43.27
N THR A 174 -20.53 22.96 42.72
CA THR A 174 -20.55 24.36 42.21
C THR A 174 -20.72 25.51 43.24
N PRO A 175 -20.36 26.77 42.86
CA PRO A 175 -19.59 27.72 43.69
C PRO A 175 -20.37 28.42 44.81
#